data_AF-X0S8V4-F1
#
_entry.id   AF-X0S8V4-F1
#
_cell.length_a   1.000
_cell.length_b   1.000
_cell.length_c   1.000
_cell.angle_alpha   90.00
_cell.angle_beta   90.00
_cell.angle_gamma   90.00
#
_symmetry.space_group_name_H-M   'P 1'
#
loop_
_entity.id
_entity.type
_entity.pdbx_description
1 polymer ?
#
loop_
_entity_poly.entity_id
_entity_poly.type
_entity_poly.pdbx_seq_one_letter_code
_entity_poly.pdbx_strand_id
1 'polypeptide(L)'
;GGMCNYESNPTVTDCTFSGNTADAAGGGMHNSSSSPTLSNCTFNGNSTESVGGGMYNHFGSPTLSNCTFSGNSASYGGGMFNYLYGNPTLTNCTFSKNSANAYGGGLSNNGNTSATMTNCTFSGNTAELGGGVSNIQSSVTMINCLFRSNTAGADGGGIHNTLLATLSASGCTFSGNTADAYGGAVYDSDDSDSTLANCILWGNTDDTDASEGGPFSDESAQLDGSATVNYTCMQGLIPGGAFDNGSNIDTDPLFVDPDGTDDTPGTEDDDLHLL
;
A
#
# COMPACT_ATOMS: atom_id res chain seq x y z
N GLY A 1 -21.90 -7.08 6.83
CA GLY A 1 -20.86 -6.13 7.25
C GLY A 1 -21.28 -5.40 8.50
N GLY A 2 -20.36 -4.73 9.19
CA GLY A 2 -20.61 -4.02 10.44
C GLY A 2 -21.46 -2.74 10.29
N MET A 3 -21.24 -1.97 9.22
CA MET A 3 -22.03 -0.77 8.88
C MET A 3 -22.30 -0.69 7.39
N CYS A 4 -23.51 -0.28 7.01
CA CYS A 4 -23.88 -0.05 5.62
C CYS A 4 -24.46 1.37 5.48
N ASN A 5 -23.83 2.17 4.64
CA ASN A 5 -24.19 3.55 4.34
C ASN A 5 -24.66 3.64 2.89
N TYR A 6 -25.88 4.11 2.68
CA TYR A 6 -26.48 4.28 1.36
C TYR A 6 -26.98 5.71 1.25
N GLU A 7 -26.43 6.47 0.29
CA GLU A 7 -26.74 7.89 0.07
C GLU A 7 -26.67 8.72 1.37
N SER A 8 -25.65 8.46 2.19
CA SER A 8 -25.53 9.04 3.53
C SER A 8 -24.08 9.35 3.88
N ASN A 9 -23.85 10.39 4.68
CA ASN A 9 -22.51 10.86 5.03
C ASN A 9 -22.35 10.94 6.56
N PRO A 10 -22.37 9.81 7.28
CA PRO A 10 -22.23 9.83 8.73
C PRO A 10 -20.83 10.29 9.15
N THR A 11 -20.75 10.87 10.34
CA THR A 11 -19.49 11.05 11.08
C THR A 11 -19.35 9.89 12.06
N VAL A 12 -18.23 9.20 12.00
CA VAL A 12 -17.91 8.05 12.86
C VAL A 12 -16.60 8.33 13.58
N THR A 13 -16.62 8.32 14.90
CA THR A 13 -15.47 8.70 15.72
C THR A 13 -15.28 7.69 16.84
N ASP A 14 -14.03 7.31 17.10
CA ASP A 14 -13.64 6.40 18.19
C ASP A 14 -14.40 5.06 18.17
N CYS A 15 -14.69 4.54 16.98
CA CYS A 15 -15.44 3.31 16.79
C CYS A 15 -14.54 2.14 16.39
N THR A 16 -14.94 0.93 16.81
CA THR A 16 -14.28 -0.31 16.40
C THR A 16 -15.25 -1.22 15.65
N PHE A 17 -14.87 -1.60 14.42
CA PHE A 17 -15.50 -2.63 13.61
C PHE A 17 -14.60 -3.86 13.63
N SER A 18 -14.97 -4.89 14.40
CA SER A 18 -14.12 -6.07 14.60
C SER A 18 -14.85 -7.37 14.30
N GLY A 19 -14.20 -8.28 13.56
CA GLY A 19 -14.71 -9.63 13.31
C GLY A 19 -16.00 -9.69 12.50
N ASN A 20 -16.29 -8.67 11.69
CA ASN A 20 -17.50 -8.63 10.89
C ASN A 20 -17.27 -9.34 9.55
N THR A 21 -18.23 -10.17 9.14
CA THR A 21 -18.22 -10.83 7.84
C THR A 21 -19.38 -10.34 6.97
N ALA A 22 -19.13 -10.23 5.66
CA ALA A 22 -20.17 -9.96 4.66
C ALA A 22 -19.97 -10.87 3.44
N ASP A 23 -21.07 -11.26 2.79
CA ASP A 23 -20.99 -12.16 1.62
C ASP A 23 -20.31 -11.48 0.43
N ALA A 24 -20.60 -10.19 0.18
CA ALA A 24 -20.17 -9.51 -1.05
C ALA A 24 -19.22 -8.32 -0.83
N ALA A 25 -19.52 -7.41 0.10
CA ALA A 25 -18.78 -6.17 0.18
C ALA A 25 -18.79 -5.54 1.57
N GLY A 26 -17.68 -4.90 1.94
CA GLY A 26 -17.58 -4.09 3.15
C GLY A 26 -17.77 -4.93 4.42
N GLY A 27 -16.82 -5.80 4.73
CA GLY A 27 -16.87 -6.64 5.93
C GLY A 27 -17.06 -5.78 7.17
N GLY A 28 -16.22 -4.75 7.35
CA GLY A 28 -16.40 -3.74 8.38
C GLY A 28 -17.43 -2.67 7.99
N MET A 29 -17.22 -1.98 6.86
CA MET A 29 -18.10 -0.90 6.39
C MET A 29 -18.30 -0.94 4.87
N HIS A 30 -19.55 -0.78 4.43
CA HIS A 30 -19.92 -0.61 3.03
C HIS A 30 -20.49 0.80 2.82
N ASN A 31 -19.85 1.59 1.98
CA ASN A 31 -20.30 2.91 1.54
C ASN A 31 -20.73 2.88 0.07
N SER A 32 -22.02 3.08 -0.19
CA SER A 32 -22.57 3.22 -1.54
C SER A 32 -23.10 4.64 -1.73
N SER A 33 -22.55 5.37 -2.70
CA SER A 33 -22.85 6.78 -2.95
C SER A 33 -22.77 7.62 -1.67
N SER A 34 -21.78 7.31 -0.83
CA SER A 34 -21.67 7.77 0.56
C SER A 34 -20.23 8.18 0.83
N SER A 35 -20.06 9.33 1.47
CA SER A 35 -18.76 9.93 1.81
C SER A 35 -18.68 10.18 3.32
N PRO A 36 -18.66 9.12 4.16
CA PRO A 36 -18.54 9.29 5.60
C PRO A 36 -17.23 9.96 5.99
N THR A 37 -17.23 10.63 7.14
CA THR A 37 -16.02 11.14 7.79
C THR A 37 -15.70 10.26 8.97
N LEU A 38 -14.49 9.71 9.01
CA LEU A 38 -14.03 8.85 10.10
C LEU A 38 -12.80 9.43 10.80
N SER A 39 -12.79 9.33 12.12
CA SER A 39 -11.64 9.69 12.94
C SER A 39 -11.40 8.66 14.03
N ASN A 40 -10.14 8.25 14.23
CA ASN A 40 -9.73 7.32 15.29
C ASN A 40 -10.53 5.99 15.28
N CYS A 41 -10.88 5.49 14.10
CA CYS A 41 -11.64 4.25 13.98
C CYS A 41 -10.73 3.07 13.71
N THR A 42 -11.13 1.89 14.21
CA THR A 42 -10.40 0.63 13.99
C THR A 42 -11.26 -0.36 13.22
N PHE A 43 -10.71 -0.93 12.16
CA PHE A 43 -11.26 -2.03 11.38
C PHE A 43 -10.34 -3.24 11.57
N ASN A 44 -10.75 -4.22 12.36
CA ASN A 44 -9.90 -5.35 12.74
C ASN A 44 -10.54 -6.70 12.39
N GLY A 45 -9.84 -7.55 11.64
CA GLY A 45 -10.31 -8.93 11.41
C GLY A 45 -11.66 -9.00 10.67
N ASN A 46 -12.00 -8.01 9.84
CA ASN A 46 -13.23 -8.05 9.05
C ASN A 46 -12.97 -8.73 7.71
N SER A 47 -13.97 -9.43 7.19
CA SER A 47 -13.80 -10.27 6.01
C SER A 47 -14.96 -10.24 5.04
N THR A 48 -14.66 -10.42 3.76
CA THR A 48 -15.62 -10.76 2.71
C THR A 48 -15.02 -11.77 1.73
N GLU A 49 -15.84 -12.49 0.96
CA GLU A 49 -15.34 -13.35 -0.11
C GLU A 49 -15.02 -12.58 -1.40
N SER A 50 -15.39 -11.30 -1.47
CA SER A 50 -15.32 -10.50 -2.70
C SER A 50 -14.53 -9.22 -2.48
N VAL A 51 -15.12 -8.13 -1.99
CA VAL A 51 -14.40 -6.85 -1.94
C VAL A 51 -14.44 -6.12 -0.60
N GLY A 52 -13.37 -5.39 -0.28
CA GLY A 52 -13.29 -4.46 0.84
C GLY A 52 -13.50 -5.13 2.19
N GLY A 53 -12.50 -5.89 2.66
CA GLY A 53 -12.59 -6.63 3.93
C GLY A 53 -12.88 -5.70 5.10
N GLY A 54 -12.06 -4.66 5.27
CA GLY A 54 -12.31 -3.59 6.23
C GLY A 54 -13.37 -2.60 5.74
N MET A 55 -13.16 -2.00 4.56
CA MET A 55 -14.07 -1.00 3.99
C MET A 55 -14.22 -1.15 2.48
N TYR A 56 -15.45 -0.99 1.99
CA TYR A 56 -15.75 -0.86 0.56
C TYR A 56 -16.38 0.50 0.26
N ASN A 57 -15.84 1.20 -0.75
CA ASN A 57 -16.32 2.50 -1.20
C ASN A 57 -16.72 2.44 -2.68
N HIS A 58 -17.99 2.67 -2.97
CA HIS A 58 -18.55 2.67 -4.32
C HIS A 58 -19.22 4.02 -4.60
N PHE A 59 -18.72 4.77 -5.59
CA PHE A 59 -19.17 6.15 -5.86
C PHE A 59 -19.13 7.07 -4.62
N GLY A 60 -18.23 6.79 -3.68
CA GLY A 60 -18.14 7.46 -2.38
C GLY A 60 -16.72 7.86 -2.05
N SER A 61 -16.53 9.07 -1.52
CA SER A 61 -15.22 9.65 -1.25
C SER A 61 -15.06 9.88 0.25
N PRO A 62 -14.87 8.81 1.06
CA PRO A 62 -14.77 8.95 2.49
C PRO A 62 -13.49 9.71 2.87
N THR A 63 -13.55 10.42 4.00
CA THR A 63 -12.38 11.08 4.59
C THR A 63 -12.03 10.38 5.89
N LEU A 64 -10.81 9.86 6.01
CA LEU A 64 -10.34 9.12 7.18
C LEU A 64 -9.14 9.81 7.78
N SER A 65 -9.14 9.90 9.12
CA SER A 65 -8.03 10.42 9.91
C SER A 65 -7.71 9.48 11.07
N ASN A 66 -6.44 9.17 11.27
CA ASN A 66 -5.96 8.32 12.38
C ASN A 66 -6.71 6.97 12.48
N CYS A 67 -7.07 6.37 11.35
CA CYS A 67 -7.80 5.11 11.33
C CYS A 67 -6.84 3.93 11.12
N THR A 68 -7.18 2.78 11.71
CA THR A 68 -6.39 1.55 11.58
C THR A 68 -7.20 0.46 10.91
N PHE A 69 -6.62 -0.17 9.89
CA PHE A 69 -7.12 -1.37 9.22
C PHE A 69 -6.13 -2.50 9.47
N SER A 70 -6.50 -3.46 10.31
CA SER A 70 -5.64 -4.55 10.73
C SER A 70 -6.27 -5.92 10.47
N GLY A 71 -5.53 -6.85 9.87
CA GLY A 71 -5.97 -8.24 9.77
C GLY A 71 -7.24 -8.46 8.97
N ASN A 72 -7.63 -7.54 8.09
CA ASN A 72 -8.85 -7.68 7.28
C ASN A 72 -8.56 -8.48 6.00
N SER A 73 -9.56 -9.20 5.48
CA SER A 73 -9.39 -10.07 4.32
C SER A 73 -10.49 -9.95 3.26
N ALA A 74 -10.12 -9.96 1.98
CA ALA A 74 -11.07 -9.98 0.86
C ALA A 74 -10.45 -10.63 -0.40
N SER A 75 -11.17 -10.69 -1.52
CA SER A 75 -10.53 -10.98 -2.80
C SER A 75 -9.84 -9.74 -3.39
N TYR A 76 -10.41 -8.54 -3.16
CA TYR A 76 -9.87 -7.26 -3.60
C TYR A 76 -9.92 -6.27 -2.43
N GLY A 77 -8.80 -5.63 -2.11
CA GLY A 77 -8.72 -4.65 -1.04
C GLY A 77 -8.98 -5.27 0.33
N GLY A 78 -8.00 -6.00 0.87
CA GLY A 78 -8.13 -6.65 2.18
C GLY A 78 -8.52 -5.63 3.26
N GLY A 79 -7.76 -4.53 3.37
CA GLY A 79 -8.11 -3.41 4.22
C GLY A 79 -9.22 -2.53 3.63
N MET A 80 -9.02 -2.04 2.40
CA MET A 80 -9.98 -1.15 1.73
C MET A 80 -10.06 -1.39 0.23
N PHE A 81 -11.28 -1.39 -0.33
CA PHE A 81 -11.50 -1.35 -1.77
C PHE A 81 -12.26 -0.10 -2.19
N ASN A 82 -11.72 0.63 -3.16
CA ASN A 82 -12.34 1.81 -3.76
C ASN A 82 -12.67 1.52 -5.22
N TYR A 83 -13.92 1.78 -5.60
CA TYR A 83 -14.44 1.43 -6.91
C TYR A 83 -15.29 2.53 -7.53
N LEU A 84 -15.16 2.73 -8.84
CA LEU A 84 -15.96 3.63 -9.68
C LEU A 84 -16.07 5.03 -9.06
N TYR A 85 -15.01 5.83 -9.18
CA TYR A 85 -14.94 7.19 -8.65
C TYR A 85 -15.05 7.28 -7.11
N GLY A 86 -14.79 6.17 -6.40
CA GLY A 86 -14.57 6.22 -4.96
C GLY A 86 -13.21 6.82 -4.65
N ASN A 87 -13.15 8.09 -4.24
CA ASN A 87 -11.92 8.85 -4.12
C ASN A 87 -11.61 9.15 -2.64
N PRO A 88 -11.09 8.19 -1.86
CA PRO A 88 -10.86 8.40 -0.44
C PRO A 88 -9.72 9.41 -0.21
N THR A 89 -9.82 10.13 0.90
CA THR A 89 -8.72 10.92 1.46
C THR A 89 -8.32 10.34 2.80
N LEU A 90 -7.07 9.90 2.93
CA LEU A 90 -6.54 9.21 4.09
C LEU A 90 -5.39 10.03 4.70
N THR A 91 -5.50 10.36 5.98
CA THR A 91 -4.44 11.04 6.74
C THR A 91 -4.07 10.23 7.97
N ASN A 92 -2.79 9.99 8.19
CA ASN A 92 -2.28 9.25 9.37
C ASN A 92 -2.97 7.88 9.56
N CYS A 93 -3.29 7.19 8.47
CA CYS A 93 -3.97 5.89 8.55
C CYS A 93 -2.97 4.75 8.46
N THR A 94 -3.25 3.65 9.15
CA THR A 94 -2.42 2.44 9.14
C THR A 94 -3.19 1.28 8.52
N PHE A 95 -2.58 0.60 7.56
CA PHE A 95 -3.04 -0.65 6.97
C PHE A 95 -2.00 -1.72 7.29
N SER A 96 -2.30 -2.60 8.23
CA SER A 96 -1.36 -3.64 8.67
C SER A 96 -1.94 -5.04 8.55
N LYS A 97 -1.11 -5.99 8.09
CA LYS A 97 -1.46 -7.42 8.08
C LYS A 97 -2.79 -7.74 7.39
N ASN A 98 -3.22 -6.91 6.42
CA ASN A 98 -4.41 -7.18 5.64
C ASN A 98 -4.05 -8.08 4.45
N SER A 99 -5.00 -8.91 4.03
CA SER A 99 -4.76 -9.89 2.97
C SER A 99 -5.83 -9.80 1.88
N ALA A 100 -5.39 -9.83 0.63
CA ALA A 100 -6.28 -9.98 -0.52
C ALA A 100 -5.88 -11.21 -1.33
N ASN A 101 -6.84 -11.96 -1.88
CA ASN A 101 -6.48 -13.08 -2.76
C ASN A 101 -5.91 -12.62 -4.10
N ALA A 102 -6.28 -11.43 -4.58
CA ALA A 102 -5.94 -10.98 -5.93
C ALA A 102 -5.26 -9.60 -5.93
N TYR A 103 -5.92 -8.56 -5.42
CA TYR A 103 -5.41 -7.19 -5.59
C TYR A 103 -5.43 -6.39 -4.31
N GLY A 104 -4.29 -5.80 -3.93
CA GLY A 104 -4.20 -4.80 -2.87
C GLY A 104 -4.47 -5.40 -1.50
N GLY A 105 -3.45 -5.93 -0.83
CA GLY A 105 -3.60 -6.50 0.51
C GLY A 105 -4.09 -5.43 1.49
N GLY A 106 -3.41 -4.28 1.51
CA GLY A 106 -3.83 -3.09 2.26
C GLY A 106 -5.00 -2.38 1.58
N LEU A 107 -4.82 -1.95 0.33
CA LEU A 107 -5.81 -1.15 -0.39
C LEU A 107 -5.82 -1.45 -1.89
N SER A 108 -7.00 -1.53 -2.49
CA SER A 108 -7.16 -1.63 -3.94
C SER A 108 -8.04 -0.50 -4.49
N ASN A 109 -7.58 0.07 -5.60
CA ASN A 109 -8.20 1.17 -6.34
C ASN A 109 -8.54 0.71 -7.75
N ASN A 110 -9.80 0.81 -8.15
CA ASN A 110 -10.22 0.37 -9.49
C ASN A 110 -11.32 1.27 -10.08
N GLY A 111 -11.19 1.59 -11.37
CA GLY A 111 -12.27 2.20 -12.14
C GLY A 111 -12.30 3.71 -11.97
N ASN A 112 -11.23 4.38 -12.40
CA ASN A 112 -11.07 5.82 -12.38
C ASN A 112 -11.16 6.42 -10.97
N THR A 113 -10.58 5.76 -9.99
CA THR A 113 -10.46 6.33 -8.63
C THR A 113 -9.25 7.26 -8.56
N SER A 114 -9.27 8.18 -7.61
CA SER A 114 -8.22 9.17 -7.35
C SER A 114 -7.97 9.28 -5.85
N ALA A 115 -7.32 8.27 -5.26
CA ALA A 115 -7.07 8.22 -3.82
C ALA A 115 -5.93 9.16 -3.43
N THR A 116 -6.06 9.84 -2.29
CA THR A 116 -5.01 10.68 -1.71
C THR A 116 -4.64 10.17 -0.32
N MET A 117 -3.34 9.95 -0.11
CA MET A 117 -2.78 9.43 1.14
C MET A 117 -1.68 10.34 1.64
N THR A 118 -1.75 10.73 2.91
CA THR A 118 -0.72 11.54 3.58
C THR A 118 -0.36 10.91 4.92
N ASN A 119 0.94 10.73 5.17
CA ASN A 119 1.46 10.14 6.41
C ASN A 119 0.83 8.76 6.73
N CYS A 120 0.55 7.96 5.70
CA CYS A 120 -0.07 6.64 5.89
C CYS A 120 0.99 5.55 5.93
N THR A 121 0.71 4.47 6.67
CA THR A 121 1.59 3.29 6.76
C THR A 121 0.89 2.07 6.21
N PHE A 122 1.57 1.34 5.33
CA PHE A 122 1.19 0.03 4.81
C PHE A 122 2.25 -0.99 5.25
N SER A 123 1.91 -1.88 6.18
CA SER A 123 2.87 -2.83 6.74
C SER A 123 2.40 -4.28 6.76
N GLY A 124 3.23 -5.20 6.28
CA GLY A 124 2.93 -6.63 6.38
C GLY A 124 1.66 -7.06 5.63
N ASN A 125 1.21 -6.31 4.63
CA ASN A 125 0.02 -6.67 3.85
C ASN A 125 0.40 -7.64 2.73
N THR A 126 -0.53 -8.52 2.34
CA THR A 126 -0.27 -9.58 1.35
C THR A 126 -1.34 -9.62 0.28
N ALA A 127 -0.94 -9.75 -0.98
CA ALA A 127 -1.84 -10.03 -2.10
C ALA A 127 -1.13 -10.83 -3.20
N GLU A 128 -1.85 -11.24 -4.25
CA GLU A 128 -1.21 -11.71 -5.48
C GLU A 128 -0.52 -10.53 -6.19
N LEU A 129 -1.25 -9.41 -6.36
CA LEU A 129 -0.76 -8.19 -7.01
C LEU A 129 -0.94 -7.00 -6.08
N GLY A 130 0.15 -6.25 -5.83
CA GLY A 130 0.11 -5.09 -4.94
C GLY A 130 -0.04 -5.51 -3.49
N GLY A 131 1.02 -6.04 -2.86
CA GLY A 131 0.97 -6.49 -1.47
C GLY A 131 0.44 -5.40 -0.55
N GLY A 132 0.97 -4.19 -0.67
CA GLY A 132 0.43 -3.00 -0.03
C GLY A 132 -0.77 -2.43 -0.76
N VAL A 133 -0.55 -1.91 -1.97
CA VAL A 133 -1.57 -1.21 -2.77
C VAL A 133 -1.61 -1.74 -4.21
N SER A 134 -2.81 -1.91 -4.76
CA SER A 134 -2.99 -2.18 -6.19
C SER A 134 -3.88 -1.13 -6.85
N ASN A 135 -3.40 -0.56 -7.96
CA ASN A 135 -4.07 0.48 -8.74
C ASN A 135 -4.36 -0.02 -10.14
N ILE A 136 -5.63 -0.02 -10.51
CA ILE A 136 -6.11 -0.54 -11.79
C ILE A 136 -6.92 0.57 -12.46
N GLN A 137 -6.39 1.17 -13.54
CA GLN A 137 -7.05 2.27 -14.22
C GLN A 137 -7.44 3.41 -13.25
N SER A 138 -6.50 3.77 -12.36
CA SER A 138 -6.72 4.72 -11.28
C SER A 138 -5.48 5.55 -11.01
N SER A 139 -5.69 6.75 -10.47
CA SER A 139 -4.62 7.65 -10.05
C SER A 139 -4.47 7.64 -8.54
N VAL A 140 -3.23 7.71 -8.04
CA VAL A 140 -2.97 7.80 -6.61
C VAL A 140 -1.92 8.85 -6.31
N THR A 141 -2.18 9.66 -5.28
CA THR A 141 -1.19 10.57 -4.71
C THR A 141 -0.82 10.13 -3.30
N MET A 142 0.48 10.00 -3.04
CA MET A 142 1.04 9.61 -1.75
C MET A 142 2.08 10.63 -1.31
N ILE A 143 1.94 11.12 -0.08
CA ILE A 143 2.87 12.07 0.51
C ILE A 143 3.30 11.54 1.87
N ASN A 144 4.62 11.41 2.08
CA ASN A 144 5.20 10.96 3.35
C ASN A 144 4.63 9.61 3.83
N CYS A 145 4.38 8.68 2.91
CA CYS A 145 3.83 7.36 3.24
C CYS A 145 4.95 6.32 3.40
N LEU A 146 4.69 5.32 4.24
CA LEU A 146 5.60 4.19 4.49
C LEU A 146 4.98 2.89 3.96
N PHE A 147 5.76 2.14 3.19
CA PHE A 147 5.46 0.78 2.75
C PHE A 147 6.55 -0.13 3.30
N ARG A 148 6.24 -0.96 4.30
CA ARG A 148 7.20 -1.86 4.95
C ARG A 148 6.75 -3.32 4.87
N SER A 149 7.61 -4.22 4.40
CA SER A 149 7.36 -5.66 4.51
C SER A 149 6.04 -6.13 3.91
N ASN A 150 5.56 -5.48 2.85
CA ASN A 150 4.40 -5.97 2.10
C ASN A 150 4.85 -7.03 1.09
N THR A 151 3.99 -8.00 0.81
CA THR A 151 4.34 -9.17 -0.01
C THR A 151 3.33 -9.37 -1.14
N ALA A 152 3.82 -9.50 -2.37
CA ALA A 152 3.05 -9.89 -3.54
C ALA A 152 3.46 -11.29 -4.01
N GLY A 153 2.47 -12.17 -4.24
CA GLY A 153 2.68 -13.50 -4.83
C GLY A 153 3.01 -13.47 -6.34
N ALA A 154 2.89 -12.30 -6.96
CA ALA A 154 3.37 -12.02 -8.30
C ALA A 154 4.09 -10.66 -8.29
N ASP A 155 3.37 -9.55 -8.50
CA ASP A 155 3.99 -8.27 -8.85
C ASP A 155 3.66 -7.16 -7.86
N GLY A 156 4.60 -6.24 -7.66
CA GLY A 156 4.40 -5.02 -6.88
C GLY A 156 4.26 -5.31 -5.39
N GLY A 157 5.35 -5.71 -4.71
CA GLY A 157 5.32 -6.03 -3.28
C GLY A 157 4.75 -4.88 -2.46
N GLY A 158 5.24 -3.66 -2.68
CA GLY A 158 4.67 -2.43 -2.14
C GLY A 158 3.44 -1.96 -2.92
N ILE A 159 3.64 -1.60 -4.19
CA ILE A 159 2.60 -1.06 -5.08
C ILE A 159 2.63 -1.76 -6.44
N HIS A 160 1.44 -2.11 -6.93
CA HIS A 160 1.22 -2.57 -8.30
C HIS A 160 0.33 -1.57 -9.05
N ASN A 161 0.77 -1.10 -10.21
CA ASN A 161 0.00 -0.25 -11.11
C ASN A 161 -0.20 -0.95 -12.47
N THR A 162 -1.41 -0.85 -13.01
CA THR A 162 -1.75 -1.42 -14.31
C THR A 162 -2.88 -0.65 -15.00
N LEU A 163 -3.05 -0.88 -16.30
CA LEU A 163 -4.11 -0.34 -17.15
C LEU A 163 -4.19 1.19 -17.08
N LEU A 164 -3.11 1.89 -17.45
CA LEU A 164 -3.01 3.36 -17.40
C LEU A 164 -3.10 3.94 -15.98
N ALA A 165 -2.87 3.14 -14.94
CA ALA A 165 -2.79 3.65 -13.58
C ALA A 165 -1.62 4.64 -13.44
N THR A 166 -1.76 5.58 -12.52
CA THR A 166 -0.71 6.58 -12.26
C THR A 166 -0.44 6.71 -10.78
N LEU A 167 0.83 6.77 -10.41
CA LEU A 167 1.28 7.01 -9.04
C LEU A 167 2.07 8.32 -8.98
N SER A 168 1.74 9.17 -8.01
CA SER A 168 2.56 10.31 -7.63
C SER A 168 2.97 10.13 -6.17
N ALA A 169 4.24 9.77 -5.93
CA ALA A 169 4.79 9.54 -4.60
C ALA A 169 5.85 10.60 -4.28
N SER A 170 5.68 11.29 -3.15
CA SER A 170 6.60 12.31 -2.67
C SER A 170 6.97 12.07 -1.22
N GLY A 171 8.27 12.06 -0.89
CA GLY A 171 8.71 11.86 0.50
C GLY A 171 8.41 10.46 1.05
N CYS A 172 8.14 9.48 0.18
CA CYS A 172 7.68 8.16 0.59
C CYS A 172 8.86 7.20 0.81
N THR A 173 8.69 6.23 1.70
CA THR A 173 9.68 5.17 1.95
C THR A 173 9.07 3.82 1.63
N PHE A 174 9.77 3.05 0.80
CA PHE A 174 9.47 1.66 0.48
C PHE A 174 10.63 0.81 0.95
N SER A 175 10.39 -0.05 1.93
CA SER A 175 11.44 -0.90 2.49
C SER A 175 11.00 -2.32 2.78
N GLY A 176 11.85 -3.29 2.44
CA GLY A 176 11.61 -4.69 2.77
C GLY A 176 10.39 -5.29 2.08
N ASN A 177 9.84 -4.66 1.04
CA ASN A 177 8.69 -5.20 0.32
C ASN A 177 9.17 -6.26 -0.69
N THR A 178 8.40 -7.34 -0.85
CA THR A 178 8.79 -8.49 -1.65
C THR A 178 7.74 -8.80 -2.71
N ALA A 179 8.18 -9.09 -3.93
CA ALA A 179 7.38 -9.65 -5.01
C ALA A 179 7.98 -11.00 -5.44
N ASP A 180 7.17 -12.00 -5.75
CA ASP A 180 7.68 -13.28 -6.29
C ASP A 180 8.01 -13.20 -7.79
N ALA A 181 7.49 -12.19 -8.49
CA ALA A 181 7.82 -11.84 -9.85
C ALA A 181 8.45 -10.44 -9.87
N TYR A 182 7.77 -9.38 -10.30
CA TYR A 182 8.43 -8.10 -10.61
C TYR A 182 8.17 -6.99 -9.58
N GLY A 183 9.19 -6.16 -9.32
CA GLY A 183 9.03 -4.88 -8.63
C GLY A 183 8.65 -5.03 -7.16
N GLY A 184 9.61 -5.42 -6.33
CA GLY A 184 9.44 -5.53 -4.88
C GLY A 184 8.85 -4.26 -4.24
N ALA A 185 9.33 -3.08 -4.63
CA ALA A 185 8.75 -1.82 -4.15
C ALA A 185 7.57 -1.33 -4.99
N VAL A 186 7.80 -1.09 -6.29
CA VAL A 186 6.78 -0.60 -7.23
C VAL A 186 6.89 -1.37 -8.54
N TYR A 187 5.74 -1.78 -9.08
CA TYR A 187 5.62 -2.36 -10.42
C TYR A 187 4.63 -1.56 -11.27
N ASP A 188 5.04 -1.21 -12.49
CA ASP A 188 4.25 -0.51 -13.51
C ASP A 188 4.09 -1.36 -14.77
N SER A 189 2.85 -1.60 -15.19
CA SER A 189 2.48 -2.37 -16.39
C SER A 189 1.37 -1.72 -17.20
N ASP A 190 1.17 -2.19 -18.45
CA ASP A 190 0.04 -1.79 -19.30
C ASP A 190 -0.13 -0.26 -19.40
N ASP A 191 0.95 0.41 -19.82
CA ASP A 191 1.04 1.87 -19.98
C ASP A 191 0.76 2.67 -18.68
N SER A 192 0.92 2.05 -17.51
CA SER A 192 0.96 2.80 -16.24
C SER A 192 2.24 3.61 -16.10
N ASP A 193 2.18 4.67 -15.30
CA ASP A 193 3.32 5.58 -15.10
C ASP A 193 3.40 6.05 -13.65
N SER A 194 4.55 5.84 -13.02
CA SER A 194 4.85 6.33 -11.69
C SER A 194 5.79 7.52 -11.70
N THR A 195 5.50 8.52 -10.87
CA THR A 195 6.43 9.61 -10.55
C THR A 195 6.81 9.53 -9.08
N LEU A 196 8.09 9.29 -8.81
CA LEU A 196 8.66 9.24 -7.47
C LEU A 196 9.63 10.41 -7.28
N ALA A 197 9.45 11.17 -6.19
CA ALA A 197 10.29 12.29 -5.86
C ALA A 197 10.64 12.32 -4.36
N ASN A 198 11.92 12.49 -4.03
CA ASN A 198 12.36 12.53 -2.63
C ASN A 198 11.99 11.25 -1.86
N CYS A 199 12.07 10.09 -2.51
CA CYS A 199 11.70 8.82 -1.91
C CYS A 199 12.94 8.03 -1.44
N ILE A 200 12.70 6.97 -0.68
CA ILE A 200 13.69 5.94 -0.35
C ILE A 200 13.13 4.59 -0.76
N LEU A 201 13.83 3.87 -1.65
CA LEU A 201 13.50 2.53 -2.11
C LEU A 201 14.68 1.64 -1.73
N TRP A 202 14.53 0.86 -0.66
CA TRP A 202 15.66 0.13 -0.08
C TRP A 202 15.27 -1.17 0.61
N GLY A 203 16.00 -2.23 0.31
CA GLY A 203 15.78 -3.58 0.83
C GLY A 203 14.54 -4.26 0.24
N ASN A 204 13.95 -3.71 -0.83
CA ASN A 204 12.86 -4.39 -1.53
C ASN A 204 13.43 -5.47 -2.42
N THR A 205 12.70 -6.57 -2.58
CA THR A 205 13.17 -7.74 -3.30
C THR A 205 12.19 -8.26 -4.33
N ASP A 206 12.71 -8.85 -5.39
CA ASP A 206 11.92 -9.64 -6.34
C ASP A 206 12.65 -10.93 -6.76
N ASP A 207 11.94 -11.92 -7.35
CA ASP A 207 12.51 -13.25 -7.69
C ASP A 207 12.54 -13.53 -9.20
N THR A 208 12.67 -12.49 -10.02
CA THR A 208 12.61 -12.63 -11.49
C THR A 208 13.82 -13.26 -12.14
N ASP A 209 14.96 -13.32 -11.45
CA ASP A 209 16.15 -13.97 -11.97
C ASP A 209 16.38 -15.37 -11.38
N ALA A 210 15.45 -16.29 -11.70
CA ALA A 210 15.53 -17.71 -11.34
C ALA A 210 16.83 -18.40 -11.83
N SER A 211 17.61 -17.76 -12.73
CA SER A 211 18.93 -18.21 -13.17
C SER A 211 20.03 -18.02 -12.12
N GLU A 212 19.88 -17.03 -11.24
CA GLU A 212 20.92 -16.56 -10.32
C GLU A 212 20.65 -16.94 -8.85
N GLY A 213 19.41 -17.37 -8.54
CA GLY A 213 19.06 -18.05 -7.29
C GLY A 213 18.62 -17.14 -6.14
N GLY A 214 17.34 -16.72 -6.15
CA GLY A 214 16.61 -16.17 -5.01
C GLY A 214 16.85 -14.68 -4.72
N PRO A 215 16.01 -14.06 -3.87
CA PRO A 215 15.50 -12.70 -4.08
C PRO A 215 16.59 -11.64 -4.24
N PHE A 216 16.47 -10.86 -5.31
CA PHE A 216 17.39 -9.77 -5.66
C PHE A 216 16.91 -8.47 -5.06
N SER A 217 17.83 -7.65 -4.57
CA SER A 217 17.55 -6.29 -4.07
C SER A 217 18.19 -5.23 -4.97
N ASP A 218 18.15 -5.46 -6.28
CA ASP A 218 18.74 -4.60 -7.31
C ASP A 218 17.76 -3.51 -7.76
N GLU A 219 18.15 -2.74 -8.79
CA GLU A 219 17.36 -1.64 -9.35
C GLU A 219 15.95 -2.10 -9.78
N SER A 220 15.84 -3.27 -10.43
CA SER A 220 14.55 -3.85 -10.85
C SER A 220 13.66 -4.23 -9.68
N ALA A 221 14.24 -4.77 -8.60
CA ALA A 221 13.48 -5.05 -7.39
C ALA A 221 12.97 -3.80 -6.68
N GLN A 222 13.61 -2.64 -6.88
CA GLN A 222 13.11 -1.36 -6.36
C GLN A 222 11.97 -0.84 -7.22
N LEU A 223 12.15 -0.83 -8.54
CA LEU A 223 11.11 -0.39 -9.47
C LEU A 223 11.26 -1.09 -10.81
N ASP A 224 10.18 -1.73 -11.26
CA ASP A 224 10.08 -2.29 -12.60
C ASP A 224 8.91 -1.63 -13.35
N GLY A 225 9.15 -1.26 -14.61
CA GLY A 225 8.22 -0.57 -15.49
C GLY A 225 8.60 0.88 -15.81
N SER A 226 7.66 1.60 -16.41
CA SER A 226 7.87 3.00 -16.81
C SER A 226 7.65 3.95 -15.65
N ALA A 227 8.73 4.56 -15.14
CA ALA A 227 8.63 5.57 -14.11
C ALA A 227 9.60 6.74 -14.29
N THR A 228 9.20 7.88 -13.74
CA THR A 228 10.04 9.07 -13.55
C THR A 228 10.48 9.16 -12.08
N VAL A 229 11.77 8.92 -11.82
CA VAL A 229 12.33 8.90 -10.46
C VAL A 229 13.32 10.05 -10.29
N ASN A 230 13.13 10.92 -9.29
CA ASN A 230 14.03 12.06 -9.02
C ASN A 230 14.34 12.21 -7.53
N TYR A 231 15.55 12.68 -7.22
CA TYR A 231 15.99 12.96 -5.85
C TYR A 231 15.75 11.80 -4.87
N THR A 232 15.85 10.56 -5.37
CA THR A 232 15.46 9.35 -4.64
C THR A 232 16.70 8.55 -4.26
N CYS A 233 16.70 8.01 -3.05
CA CYS A 233 17.66 6.99 -2.64
C CYS A 233 17.14 5.63 -3.10
N MET A 234 17.84 4.99 -4.03
CA MET A 234 17.44 3.73 -4.66
C MET A 234 18.58 2.72 -4.55
N GLN A 235 18.31 1.60 -3.86
CA GLN A 235 19.27 0.51 -3.76
C GLN A 235 19.58 -0.07 -5.14
N GLY A 236 20.87 -0.29 -5.42
CA GLY A 236 21.29 -0.97 -6.64
C GLY A 236 21.19 -0.12 -7.90
N LEU A 237 21.08 1.21 -7.78
CA LEU A 237 21.02 2.14 -8.89
C LEU A 237 22.16 1.86 -9.90
N ILE A 238 21.81 1.66 -11.16
CA ILE A 238 22.79 1.30 -12.19
C ILE A 238 23.39 2.59 -12.78
N PRO A 239 24.72 2.80 -12.72
CA PRO A 239 25.35 3.98 -13.32
C PRO A 239 25.09 4.07 -14.84
N GLY A 240 24.53 5.19 -15.29
CA GLY A 240 24.07 5.42 -16.66
C GLY A 240 22.82 4.62 -17.06
N GLY A 241 22.15 3.97 -16.11
CA GLY A 241 20.91 3.20 -16.29
C GLY A 241 19.67 4.07 -16.43
N ALA A 242 18.50 3.44 -16.42
CA ALA A 242 17.22 4.12 -16.68
C ALA A 242 16.88 5.17 -15.62
N PHE A 243 17.27 4.94 -14.37
CA PHE A 243 16.99 5.84 -13.25
C PHE A 243 18.20 6.69 -12.84
N ASP A 244 19.38 6.50 -13.44
CA ASP A 244 20.55 7.36 -13.17
C ASP A 244 20.50 8.64 -14.01
N ASN A 245 19.70 9.60 -13.55
CA ASN A 245 19.58 10.93 -14.12
C ASN A 245 20.44 11.99 -13.40
N GLY A 246 21.38 11.56 -12.54
CA GLY A 246 22.23 12.43 -11.74
C GLY A 246 21.57 13.09 -10.52
N SER A 247 20.26 12.89 -10.30
CA SER A 247 19.58 13.35 -9.08
C SER A 247 19.35 12.23 -8.05
N ASN A 248 19.40 10.97 -8.48
CA ASN A 248 19.22 9.81 -7.63
C ASN A 248 20.56 9.33 -7.05
N ILE A 249 20.50 8.66 -5.91
CA ILE A 249 21.68 8.14 -5.20
C ILE A 249 21.47 6.69 -4.77
N ASP A 250 22.54 5.91 -4.75
CA ASP A 250 22.59 4.59 -4.12
C ASP A 250 23.54 4.68 -2.93
N THR A 251 22.98 5.05 -1.78
CA THR A 251 23.73 5.15 -0.53
C THR A 251 22.83 4.66 0.57
N ASP A 252 23.31 3.69 1.33
CA ASP A 252 22.58 3.10 2.44
C ASP A 252 21.91 4.21 3.30
N PRO A 253 20.57 4.22 3.39
CA PRO A 253 19.84 5.22 4.16
C PRO A 253 20.03 5.04 5.67
N LEU A 254 20.75 4.00 6.11
CA LEU A 254 21.03 3.67 7.51
C LEU A 254 19.75 3.49 8.31
N PHE A 255 18.80 2.71 7.76
CA PHE A 255 17.63 2.32 8.53
C PHE A 255 18.05 1.66 9.83
N VAL A 256 17.55 2.20 10.92
CA VAL A 256 17.64 1.59 12.25
C VAL A 256 16.38 0.79 12.48
N ASP A 257 16.52 -0.34 13.16
CA ASP A 257 15.37 -1.10 13.64
C ASP A 257 14.73 -0.34 14.81
N PRO A 258 13.55 0.29 14.62
CA PRO A 258 12.93 1.04 15.70
C PRO A 258 12.27 0.11 16.72
N ASP A 259 11.99 -1.15 16.36
CA ASP A 259 11.29 -2.14 17.19
C ASP A 259 12.30 -3.02 17.99
N GLY A 260 13.59 -2.73 17.88
CA GLY A 260 14.64 -3.47 18.55
C GLY A 260 14.77 -4.93 18.08
N THR A 261 15.53 -5.72 18.83
CA THR A 261 15.83 -7.13 18.49
C THR A 261 14.64 -8.08 18.64
N ASP A 262 13.55 -7.64 19.27
CA ASP A 262 12.38 -8.47 19.56
C ASP A 262 11.20 -8.27 18.59
N ASP A 263 11.36 -7.39 17.59
CA ASP A 263 10.34 -7.04 16.57
C ASP A 263 8.97 -6.68 17.18
N THR A 264 8.94 -6.22 18.44
CA THR A 264 7.71 -5.94 19.19
C THR A 264 7.61 -4.45 19.48
N PRO A 265 6.77 -3.70 18.75
CA PRO A 265 6.65 -2.26 18.98
C PRO A 265 6.25 -1.92 20.42
N GLY A 266 6.93 -0.97 21.03
CA GLY A 266 6.70 -0.45 22.37
C GLY A 266 7.46 -1.14 23.49
N THR A 267 8.51 -1.92 23.17
CA THR A 267 9.33 -2.65 24.15
C THR A 267 10.56 -1.85 24.59
N GLU A 268 11.33 -2.41 25.52
CA GLU A 268 12.49 -1.71 26.10
C GLU A 268 13.68 -1.60 25.12
N ASP A 269 13.69 -2.40 24.05
CA ASP A 269 14.71 -2.38 23.01
C ASP A 269 14.36 -1.54 21.78
N ASP A 270 13.15 -0.97 21.73
CA ASP A 270 12.84 0.12 20.81
C ASP A 270 13.88 1.25 20.92
N ASP A 271 14.35 1.77 19.78
CA ASP A 271 15.34 2.84 19.67
C ASP A 271 16.75 2.55 20.30
N LEU A 272 17.07 1.30 20.70
CA LEU A 272 18.41 0.95 21.19
C LEU A 272 19.40 0.71 20.05
N HIS A 273 20.13 1.77 19.66
CA HIS A 273 21.29 1.66 18.77
C HIS A 273 22.45 0.88 19.45
N LEU A 274 22.82 -0.29 18.95
CA LEU A 274 24.16 -0.85 19.23
C LEU A 274 25.18 -0.03 18.43
N LEU A 275 26.02 0.72 19.17
CA LEU A 275 27.19 1.46 18.68
C LEU A 275 28.20 0.57 17.97
#